data_AF-A0A5C3Q2Q4-F1
#
_entry.id   AF-A0A5C3Q2Q4-F1
#
_cell.length_a   1.000
_cell.length_b   1.000
_cell.length_c   1.000
_cell.angle_alpha   90.00
_cell.angle_beta   90.00
_cell.angle_gamma   90.00
#
_symmetry.space_group_name_H-M   'P 1'
#
loop_
_entity.id
_entity.type
_entity.pdbx_description
1 polymer ?
#
loop_
_entity_poly.entity_id
_entity_poly.type
_entity_poly.pdbx_seq_one_letter_code
_entity_poly.pdbx_strand_id
1 'polypeptide(L)'
;MDATQDALAGLKILITSRPYPKIAKVVSDLSRKTILRLEDINKQDTGADIRTFLDKEFRTVKTLSLSDHELTQLVHRADGLFIYAVTLCRHIMPPRAIEMLTAVDVREALEQLINVENGIAGGEDLAVDALYGQVVGNMLEQSSRA
;
A
#
# COMPACT_ATOMS: atom_id res chain seq x y z
N MET A 1 -31.00 22.54 30.57
CA MET A 1 -30.72 22.04 29.21
C MET A 1 -29.78 23.06 28.57
N ASP A 2 -28.58 22.64 28.19
CA ASP A 2 -27.51 23.52 27.73
C ASP A 2 -27.77 23.95 26.28
N ALA A 3 -28.05 25.24 26.08
CA ALA A 3 -28.43 25.84 24.79
C ALA A 3 -27.35 25.67 23.70
N THR A 4 -26.12 25.35 24.10
CA THR A 4 -24.99 25.09 23.21
C THR A 4 -25.12 23.75 22.48
N GLN A 5 -25.87 22.80 23.03
CA GLN A 5 -25.98 21.44 22.52
C GLN A 5 -26.89 21.34 21.28
N ASP A 6 -27.84 22.27 21.12
CA ASP A 6 -28.74 22.34 19.96
C ASP A 6 -28.13 23.06 18.75
N ALA A 7 -27.11 23.91 18.94
CA ALA A 7 -26.49 24.68 17.86
C ALA A 7 -25.66 23.82 16.89
N LEU A 8 -25.27 22.60 17.28
CA LEU A 8 -24.46 21.68 16.49
C LEU A 8 -25.24 20.45 16.00
N ALA A 9 -26.57 20.48 16.11
CA ALA A 9 -27.43 19.41 15.62
C ALA A 9 -27.18 19.18 14.11
N GLY A 10 -26.70 17.99 13.77
CA GLY A 10 -26.41 17.58 12.38
C GLY A 10 -24.94 17.64 11.97
N LEU A 11 -24.04 18.25 12.77
CA LEU A 11 -22.61 18.25 12.48
C LEU A 11 -22.00 16.87 12.77
N LYS A 12 -21.25 16.33 11.81
CA LYS A 12 -20.46 15.09 11.95
C LYS A 12 -18.99 15.41 11.65
N ILE A 13 -18.09 14.92 12.51
CA ILE A 13 -16.64 15.09 12.37
C ILE A 13 -16.03 13.72 12.11
N LEU A 14 -15.26 13.60 11.03
CA LEU A 14 -14.44 12.43 10.75
C LEU A 14 -12.99 12.74 11.13
N ILE A 15 -12.43 11.93 12.02
CA ILE A 15 -11.03 11.99 12.43
C ILE A 15 -10.36 10.70 11.98
N THR A 16 -9.26 10.81 11.24
CA THR A 16 -8.46 9.66 10.80
C THR A 16 -7.05 9.78 11.36
N SER A 17 -6.46 8.66 11.76
CA SER A 17 -5.07 8.60 12.18
C SER A 17 -4.51 7.20 11.93
N ARG A 18 -3.18 7.08 11.87
CA ARG A 18 -2.54 5.77 12.13
C ARG A 18 -2.82 5.33 13.57
N PRO A 19 -2.68 4.03 13.91
CA PRO A 19 -2.77 3.57 15.29
C PRO A 19 -1.76 4.33 16.15
N TYR A 20 -2.26 5.27 16.95
CA TYR A 20 -1.43 6.09 17.83
C TYR A 20 -2.04 6.11 19.22
N PRO A 21 -1.33 5.62 20.25
CA PRO A 21 -1.90 5.42 21.59
C PRO A 21 -2.57 6.67 22.17
N LYS A 22 -1.99 7.87 21.94
CA LYS A 22 -2.56 9.11 22.46
C LYS A 22 -3.87 9.48 21.76
N ILE A 23 -3.97 9.28 20.45
CA ILE A 23 -5.20 9.55 19.71
C ILE A 23 -6.28 8.53 20.12
N ALA A 24 -5.91 7.25 20.22
CA ALA A 24 -6.83 6.21 20.69
C ALA A 24 -7.42 6.54 22.07
N LYS A 25 -6.59 7.03 23.00
CA LYS A 25 -7.02 7.48 24.34
C LYS A 25 -7.95 8.70 24.27
N VAL A 26 -7.60 9.72 23.50
CA VAL A 26 -8.45 10.92 23.38
C VAL A 26 -9.81 10.56 22.77
N VAL A 27 -9.83 9.72 21.73
CA VAL A 27 -11.06 9.30 21.06
C VAL A 27 -11.88 8.38 21.96
N SER A 28 -11.26 7.51 22.77
CA SER A 28 -12.00 6.63 23.69
C SER A 28 -12.81 7.41 24.73
N ASP A 29 -12.39 8.61 25.10
CA ASP A 29 -13.03 9.41 26.13
C ASP A 29 -14.24 10.24 25.59
N LEU A 30 -14.46 10.27 24.27
CA LEU A 30 -15.58 10.99 23.66
C LEU A 30 -16.92 10.29 23.94
N SER A 31 -17.94 11.07 24.35
CA SER A 31 -19.26 10.57 24.73
C SER A 31 -20.13 10.10 23.56
N ARG A 32 -19.98 10.69 22.37
CA ARG A 32 -20.70 10.30 21.13
C ARG A 32 -19.68 10.03 20.03
N LYS A 33 -19.39 8.76 19.77
CA LYS A 33 -18.37 8.34 18.80
C LYS A 33 -18.77 7.04 18.11
N THR A 34 -18.31 6.90 16.88
CA THR A 34 -18.21 5.62 16.18
C THR A 34 -16.72 5.43 15.89
N ILE A 35 -16.14 4.36 16.42
CA ILE A 35 -14.73 4.02 16.16
C ILE A 35 -14.71 2.94 15.10
N LEU A 36 -14.04 3.23 13.99
CA LEU A 36 -13.73 2.27 12.93
C LEU A 36 -12.21 2.15 12.88
N ARG A 37 -11.71 0.92 12.93
CA ARG A 37 -10.28 0.61 12.82
C ARG A 37 -10.07 -0.14 11.53
N LEU A 38 -9.19 0.38 10.68
CA LEU A 38 -8.89 -0.26 9.40
C LEU A 38 -8.04 -1.51 9.62
N GLU A 39 -7.27 -1.54 10.70
CA GLU A 39 -6.47 -2.70 11.12
C GLU A 39 -7.29 -3.88 11.68
N ASP A 40 -8.57 -3.65 12.02
CA ASP A 40 -9.46 -4.72 12.52
C ASP A 40 -10.05 -5.55 11.37
N ILE A 41 -9.77 -5.19 10.10
CA ILE A 41 -10.14 -5.99 8.93
C ILE A 41 -9.30 -7.28 8.94
N ASN A 42 -9.95 -8.43 8.74
CA ASN A 42 -9.28 -9.71 8.73
C ASN A 42 -8.14 -9.73 7.68
N LYS A 43 -6.93 -10.07 8.13
CA LYS A 43 -5.74 -10.16 7.27
C LYS A 43 -5.94 -11.13 6.10
N GLN A 44 -6.73 -12.20 6.29
CA GLN A 44 -7.02 -13.15 5.21
C GLN A 44 -7.86 -12.52 4.10
N ASP A 45 -8.87 -11.73 4.46
CA ASP A 45 -9.69 -11.00 3.49
C ASP A 45 -8.83 -9.96 2.76
N THR A 46 -7.95 -9.28 3.49
CA THR A 46 -7.03 -8.29 2.91
C THR A 46 -6.04 -8.92 1.92
N GLY A 47 -5.50 -10.11 2.22
CA GLY A 47 -4.59 -10.83 1.32
C GLY A 47 -5.27 -11.26 0.02
N ALA A 48 -6.52 -11.71 0.08
CA ALA A 48 -7.31 -12.08 -1.10
C ALA A 48 -7.61 -10.86 -1.98
N ASP A 49 -7.94 -9.72 -1.37
CA ASP A 49 -8.20 -8.48 -2.09
C ASP A 49 -6.91 -7.94 -2.75
N ILE A 50 -5.76 -8.01 -2.05
CA ILE A 50 -4.46 -7.64 -2.63
C ILE A 50 -4.11 -8.56 -3.80
N ARG A 51 -4.32 -9.87 -3.67
CA ARG A 51 -4.09 -10.82 -4.78
C ARG A 51 -4.91 -10.45 -6.00
N THR A 52 -6.19 -10.17 -5.80
CA THR A 52 -7.12 -9.77 -6.85
C THR A 52 -6.70 -8.46 -7.50
N PHE A 53 -6.28 -7.47 -6.69
CA PHE A 53 -5.75 -6.21 -7.17
C PHE A 53 -4.49 -6.42 -8.03
N LEU A 54 -3.49 -7.15 -7.54
CA LEU A 54 -2.24 -7.41 -8.25
C LEU A 54 -2.50 -8.14 -9.58
N ASP A 55 -3.28 -9.23 -9.57
CA ASP A 55 -3.60 -9.96 -10.80
C ASP A 55 -4.26 -9.05 -11.84
N LYS A 56 -5.19 -8.19 -11.42
CA LYS A 56 -5.84 -7.22 -12.30
C LYS A 56 -4.86 -6.18 -12.85
N GLU A 57 -4.00 -5.60 -12.02
CA GLU A 57 -3.03 -4.59 -12.44
C GLU A 57 -2.01 -5.17 -13.42
N PHE A 58 -1.44 -6.34 -13.15
CA PHE A 58 -0.45 -6.95 -14.04
C PHE A 58 -1.04 -7.39 -15.39
N ARG A 59 -2.34 -7.71 -15.45
CA ARG A 59 -3.06 -7.99 -16.71
C ARG A 59 -3.27 -6.76 -17.60
N THR A 60 -3.04 -5.55 -17.09
CA THR A 60 -3.12 -4.33 -17.92
C THR A 60 -2.00 -4.28 -18.95
N VAL A 61 -0.87 -4.94 -18.68
CA VAL A 61 0.24 -5.09 -19.63
C VAL A 61 -0.06 -6.28 -20.53
N LYS A 62 -0.02 -6.04 -21.85
CA LYS A 62 -0.35 -7.07 -22.84
C LYS A 62 0.55 -8.30 -22.65
N THR A 63 -0.06 -9.48 -22.77
CA THR A 63 0.60 -10.80 -22.66
C THR A 63 1.26 -11.11 -21.32
N LEU A 64 1.08 -10.25 -20.30
CA LEU A 64 1.59 -10.49 -18.97
C LEU A 64 0.55 -11.19 -18.10
N SER A 65 0.97 -12.30 -17.50
CA SER A 65 0.26 -12.97 -16.42
C SER A 65 1.29 -13.42 -15.40
N LEU A 66 1.03 -13.16 -14.13
CA LEU A 66 1.81 -13.72 -13.04
C LEU A 66 1.36 -15.15 -12.78
N SER A 67 2.31 -16.00 -12.39
CA SER A 67 2.02 -17.31 -11.83
C SER A 67 1.44 -17.18 -10.42
N ASP A 68 0.76 -18.23 -9.97
CA ASP A 68 0.24 -18.28 -8.59
C ASP A 68 1.35 -18.14 -7.54
N HIS A 69 2.55 -18.63 -7.85
CA HIS A 69 3.69 -18.49 -6.96
C HIS A 69 4.15 -17.03 -6.84
N GLU A 70 4.30 -16.32 -7.98
CA GLU A 70 4.66 -14.90 -8.00
C GLU A 70 3.62 -14.06 -7.26
N LEU A 71 2.31 -14.28 -7.54
CA LEU A 71 1.24 -13.59 -6.83
C LEU A 71 1.28 -13.84 -5.32
N THR A 72 1.52 -15.08 -4.90
CA THR A 72 1.60 -15.43 -3.47
C THR A 72 2.77 -14.74 -2.79
N GLN A 73 3.93 -14.65 -3.45
CA GLN A 73 5.08 -13.92 -2.90
C GLN A 73 4.79 -12.43 -2.76
N LEU A 74 4.17 -11.80 -3.76
CA LEU A 74 3.83 -10.38 -3.71
C LEU A 74 2.78 -10.07 -2.64
N VAL A 75 1.77 -10.93 -2.47
CA VAL A 75 0.77 -10.81 -1.39
C VAL A 75 1.43 -10.95 -0.03
N HIS A 76 2.34 -11.90 0.13
CA HIS A 76 3.07 -12.09 1.38
C HIS A 76 3.90 -10.86 1.74
N ARG A 77 4.61 -10.28 0.77
CA ARG A 77 5.40 -9.06 0.97
C ARG A 77 4.57 -7.84 1.28
N ALA A 78 3.38 -7.74 0.71
CA ALA A 78 2.48 -6.66 1.03
C ALA A 78 2.05 -6.69 2.51
N ASP A 79 2.03 -7.85 3.18
CA ASP A 79 1.61 -8.04 4.59
C ASP A 79 0.30 -7.27 4.93
N GLY A 80 -0.68 -7.32 4.03
CA GLY A 80 -1.95 -6.61 4.18
C GLY A 80 -1.91 -5.11 3.85
N LEU A 81 -0.76 -4.56 3.45
CA LEU A 81 -0.61 -3.16 3.07
C LEU A 81 -0.91 -2.96 1.58
N PHE A 82 -2.12 -2.53 1.26
CA PHE A 82 -2.48 -2.09 -0.09
C PHE A 82 -1.53 -1.03 -0.66
N ILE A 83 -1.03 -0.14 0.20
CA ILE A 83 -0.09 0.90 -0.21
C ILE A 83 1.20 0.31 -0.78
N TYR A 84 1.67 -0.83 -0.27
CA TYR A 84 2.80 -1.56 -0.83
C TYR A 84 2.47 -2.03 -2.25
N ALA A 85 1.38 -2.79 -2.41
CA ALA A 85 0.97 -3.35 -3.71
C ALA A 85 0.78 -2.26 -4.78
N VAL A 86 0.12 -1.16 -4.42
CA VAL A 86 -0.12 -0.02 -5.31
C VAL A 86 1.20 0.67 -5.70
N THR A 87 2.11 0.84 -4.73
CA THR A 87 3.41 1.49 -4.97
C THR A 87 4.28 0.63 -5.87
N LEU A 88 4.31 -0.67 -5.64
CA LEU A 88 4.97 -1.66 -6.49
C LEU A 88 4.48 -1.56 -7.95
N CYS A 89 3.16 -1.65 -8.15
CA CYS A 89 2.57 -1.54 -9.48
C CYS A 89 2.91 -0.22 -10.16
N ARG A 90 2.84 0.92 -9.45
CA ARG A 90 3.19 2.23 -10.04
C ARG A 90 4.66 2.38 -10.35
N HIS A 91 5.52 1.74 -9.57
CA HIS A 91 6.95 1.79 -9.79
C HIS A 91 7.35 0.99 -11.04
N ILE A 92 6.82 -0.23 -11.18
CA ILE A 92 7.14 -1.11 -12.31
C ILE A 92 6.34 -0.74 -13.57
N MET A 93 5.08 -0.35 -13.40
CA MET A 93 4.12 -0.07 -14.47
C MET A 93 3.60 1.38 -14.35
N PRO A 94 4.45 2.40 -14.55
CA PRO A 94 4.05 3.79 -14.40
C PRO A 94 2.93 4.13 -15.39
N PRO A 95 1.83 4.79 -14.95
CA PRO A 95 0.66 5.05 -15.80
C PRO A 95 0.95 5.77 -17.12
N ARG A 96 2.01 6.59 -17.16
CA ARG A 96 2.40 7.35 -18.36
C ARG A 96 3.11 6.51 -19.43
N ALA A 97 3.64 5.34 -19.07
CA ALA A 97 4.41 4.49 -19.97
C ALA A 97 3.79 3.08 -20.15
N ILE A 98 2.66 2.79 -19.51
CA ILE A 98 2.10 1.43 -19.44
C ILE A 98 1.81 0.82 -20.83
N GLU A 99 1.41 1.65 -21.80
CA GLU A 99 1.16 1.20 -23.18
C GLU A 99 2.44 0.84 -23.95
N MET A 100 3.60 1.34 -23.51
CA MET A 100 4.91 1.08 -24.10
C MET A 100 5.64 -0.10 -23.44
N LEU A 101 5.18 -0.55 -22.27
CA LEU A 101 5.79 -1.65 -21.55
C LEU A 101 5.48 -2.99 -22.19
N THR A 102 6.50 -3.84 -22.28
CA THR A 102 6.37 -5.25 -22.62
C THR A 102 6.32 -6.10 -21.34
N ALA A 103 5.86 -7.34 -21.49
CA ALA A 103 5.93 -8.31 -20.40
C ALA A 103 7.38 -8.58 -19.93
N VAL A 104 8.38 -8.39 -20.81
CA VAL A 104 9.80 -8.57 -20.47
C VAL A 104 10.28 -7.43 -19.56
N ASP A 105 9.96 -6.17 -19.91
CA ASP A 105 10.35 -5.01 -19.10
C ASP A 105 9.82 -5.11 -17.66
N VAL A 106 8.56 -5.53 -17.53
CA VAL A 106 7.92 -5.70 -16.22
C VAL A 106 8.53 -6.86 -15.43
N ARG A 107 8.87 -7.97 -16.08
CA ARG A 107 9.53 -9.11 -15.43
C ARG A 107 10.93 -8.75 -14.93
N GLU A 108 11.72 -8.06 -15.75
CA GLU A 108 13.05 -7.61 -15.37
C GLU A 108 12.99 -6.65 -14.16
N ALA A 109 12.08 -5.67 -14.20
CA ALA A 109 11.88 -4.75 -13.09
C ALA A 109 11.42 -5.47 -11.81
N LEU A 110 10.51 -6.45 -11.94
CA LEU A 110 10.05 -7.26 -10.82
C LEU A 110 11.22 -8.04 -10.19
N GLU A 111 12.02 -8.74 -11.00
CA GLU A 111 13.19 -9.50 -10.55
C GLU A 111 14.22 -8.61 -9.83
N GLN A 112 14.47 -7.40 -10.36
CA GLN A 112 15.36 -6.42 -9.71
C GLN A 112 14.84 -6.02 -8.33
N LEU A 113 13.54 -5.73 -8.20
CA LEU A 113 12.91 -5.43 -6.90
C LEU A 113 13.02 -6.60 -5.93
N ILE A 114 12.71 -7.82 -6.38
CA ILE A 114 12.82 -9.03 -5.56
C ILE A 114 14.23 -9.24 -5.02
N ASN A 115 15.24 -9.10 -5.89
CA ASN A 115 16.63 -9.34 -5.52
C ASN A 115 17.17 -8.29 -4.55
N VAL A 116 16.75 -7.02 -4.67
CA VAL A 116 17.15 -5.93 -3.79
C VAL A 116 16.52 -6.09 -2.39
N GLU A 117 15.23 -6.40 -2.32
CA GLU A 117 14.53 -6.58 -1.02
C GLU A 117 15.11 -7.74 -0.19
N ASN A 118 15.54 -8.83 -0.83
CA ASN A 118 16.23 -9.93 -0.15
C ASN A 118 17.56 -9.51 0.51
N GLY A 119 18.19 -8.43 0.05
CA GLY A 119 19.40 -7.85 0.63
C GLY A 119 19.15 -6.90 1.81
N ILE A 120 17.91 -6.41 1.99
CA ILE A 120 17.51 -5.44 3.03
C ILE A 120 16.82 -6.13 4.21
N ALA A 121 16.41 -7.39 4.07
CA ALA A 121 15.63 -8.20 5.01
C ALA A 121 16.32 -8.57 6.36
N GLY A 122 17.24 -7.74 6.86
CA GLY A 122 17.96 -7.92 8.12
C GLY A 122 17.63 -6.92 9.24
N GLY A 123 16.73 -5.95 9.02
CA GLY A 123 16.37 -4.92 10.00
C GLY A 123 14.88 -4.90 10.37
N GLU A 124 14.55 -4.27 11.51
CA GLU A 124 13.17 -4.07 12.01
C GLU A 124 12.26 -3.20 11.11
N ASP A 125 12.70 -2.83 9.91
CA ASP A 125 11.96 -1.97 8.99
C ASP A 125 10.83 -2.71 8.30
N LEU A 126 9.69 -2.04 8.10
CA LEU A 126 8.55 -2.59 7.39
C LEU A 126 8.92 -2.80 5.91
N ALA A 127 8.39 -3.86 5.26
CA ALA A 127 8.61 -4.10 3.84
C ALA A 127 8.25 -2.89 2.95
N VAL A 128 7.30 -2.06 3.40
CA VAL A 128 6.94 -0.80 2.74
C VAL A 128 8.05 0.25 2.76
N ASP A 129 8.85 0.30 3.83
CA ASP A 129 9.95 1.27 3.97
C ASP A 129 11.10 0.92 3.01
N ALA A 130 11.40 -0.38 2.85
CA ALA A 130 12.35 -0.86 1.86
C ALA A 130 11.90 -0.50 0.42
N LEU A 131 10.63 -0.76 0.09
CA LEU A 131 10.07 -0.40 -1.22
C LEU A 131 10.15 1.11 -1.47
N TYR A 132 9.80 1.94 -0.48
CA TYR A 132 9.93 3.40 -0.61
C TYR A 132 11.38 3.84 -0.80
N GLY A 133 12.31 3.28 -0.03
CA GLY A 133 13.74 3.55 -0.19
C GLY A 133 14.22 3.28 -1.61
N GLN A 134 13.80 2.16 -2.20
CA GLN A 134 14.14 1.80 -3.56
C GLN A 134 13.51 2.74 -4.61
N VAL A 135 12.23 3.06 -4.47
CA VAL A 135 11.56 4.01 -5.37
C VAL A 135 12.29 5.36 -5.37
N VAL A 136 12.63 5.87 -4.18
CA VAL A 136 13.35 7.14 -4.03
C VAL A 136 14.76 7.05 -4.63
N GLY A 137 15.50 5.97 -4.35
CA GLY A 137 16.84 5.74 -4.90
C GLY A 137 16.83 5.75 -6.44
N ASN A 138 15.91 5.00 -7.05
CA ASN A 138 15.77 4.91 -8.50
C ASN A 138 15.44 6.28 -9.13
N MET A 139 14.59 7.09 -8.49
CA MET A 139 14.27 8.44 -8.97
C MET A 139 15.47 9.40 -8.91
N LEU A 140 16.31 9.29 -7.88
CA LEU A 140 17.52 10.09 -7.74
C LEU A 140 18.55 9.74 -8.82
N GLU A 141 18.74 8.45 -9.10
CA GLU A 141 19.66 8.01 -10.16
C GLU A 141 19.20 8.48 -11.55
N GLN A 142 17.91 8.37 -11.86
CA GLN A 142 17.35 8.86 -13.13
C GLN A 142 17.51 10.38 -13.28
N SER A 143 17.32 11.13 -12.21
CA SER A 143 17.50 12.60 -12.20
C SER A 143 18.97 13.02 -12.36
N SER A 144 19.92 12.18 -11.92
CA SER A 144 21.36 12.44 -12.08
C SER A 144 21.89 12.20 -13.49
N ARG A 145 21.12 11.51 -14.34
CA ARG A 145 21.48 11.15 -15.72
C ARG A 145 20.80 12.03 -16.78
N ALA A 146 19.92 12.95 -16.37
CA ALA A 146 19.23 13.92 -17.23
C ALA A 146 19.93 15.28 -17.20
#